data_AF-A0A9D1FBB9-F1
#
_entry.id   AF-A0A9D1FBB9-F1
#
_cell.length_a   1.000
_cell.length_b   1.000
_cell.length_c   1.000
_cell.angle_alpha   90.00
_cell.angle_beta   90.00
_cell.angle_gamma   90.00
#
_symmetry.space_group_name_H-M   'P 1'
#
loop_
_entity.id
_entity.type
_entity.pdbx_description
1 polymer ?
#
loop_
_entity_poly.entity_id
_entity_poly.type
_entity_poly.pdbx_seq_one_letter_code
_entity_poly.pdbx_strand_id
1 'polypeptide(L)' 'MEEEQLFSGFCRQQDQTRRVFFSYEVTEAGRKLSDCDCSFFHCPFTDSCVIAQEATAHCGK' A
#
# COMPACT_ATOMS: atom_id res chain seq x y z
N MET A 1 14.50 7.62 9.64
CA MET A 1 14.03 8.64 8.67
C MET A 1 12.73 8.11 8.10
N GLU A 2 11.72 8.95 7.86
CA GLU A 2 10.42 8.53 7.33
C GLU A 2 10.32 8.89 5.85
N GLU A 3 9.92 7.93 5.02
CA GLU A 3 9.70 8.10 3.58
C GLU A 3 8.23 7.85 3.26
N GLU A 4 7.57 8.79 2.57
CA GLU A 4 6.22 8.61 2.04
C GLU A 4 6.26 8.34 0.54
N GLN A 5 5.58 7.28 0.10
CA GLN A 5 5.30 7.05 -1.31
C GLN A 5 3.81 7.16 -1.60
N LEU A 6 3.50 7.97 -2.61
CA LEU A 6 2.15 8.06 -3.16
C LEU A 6 1.99 7.02 -4.28
N PHE A 7 0.97 6.18 -4.15
CA PHE A 7 0.54 5.29 -5.22
C PHE A 7 -0.87 5.65 -5.68
N SER A 8 -1.08 5.65 -7.00
CA SER A 8 -2.40 5.88 -7.60
C SER A 8 -2.85 4.63 -8.32
N GLY A 9 -4.03 4.12 -7.98
CA GLY A 9 -4.58 2.91 -8.58
C GLY A 9 -6.09 2.95 -8.68
N PHE A 10 -6.63 2.21 -9.64
CA PHE A 10 -8.08 2.07 -9.79
C PHE A 10 -8.65 1.11 -8.75
N CYS A 11 -9.60 1.57 -7.95
CA CYS A 11 -10.27 0.75 -6.94
C CYS A 11 -11.59 0.23 -7.49
N ARG A 12 -11.65 -1.08 -7.78
CA ARG A 12 -12.87 -1.73 -8.28
C ARG A 12 -14.05 -1.68 -7.31
N GLN A 13 -13.77 -1.67 -6.00
CA GLN A 13 -14.82 -1.62 -4.99
C GLN A 13 -15.57 -0.27 -4.99
N GLN A 14 -14.88 0.82 -5.34
CA GLN A 14 -15.46 2.16 -5.37
C GLN A 14 -15.65 2.69 -6.80
N ASP A 15 -15.31 1.88 -7.80
CA ASP A 15 -15.35 2.23 -9.22
C ASP A 15 -14.67 3.57 -9.56
N GLN A 16 -13.56 3.87 -8.88
CA GLN A 16 -12.85 5.15 -9.05
C GLN A 16 -11.35 5.01 -8.82
N THR A 17 -10.58 5.93 -9.39
CA THR A 17 -9.14 6.06 -9.11
C THR A 17 -8.94 6.61 -7.70
N ARG A 18 -8.16 5.88 -6.91
CA ARG A 18 -7.80 6.25 -5.54
C ARG A 18 -6.30 6.48 -5.46
N ARG A 19 -5.94 7.46 -4.64
CA ARG A 19 -4.56 7.73 -4.23
C ARG A 19 -4.39 7.17 -2.84
N VAL A 20 -3.30 6.46 -2.61
CA VAL A 20 -2.99 5.90 -1.30
C VAL A 20 -1.54 6.18 -0.97
N PHE A 21 -1.31 6.49 0.30
CA PHE A 21 -0.01 6.81 0.84
C PHE A 21 0.53 5.57 1.56
N PHE A 22 1.80 5.29 1.31
CA PHE A 22 2.58 4.28 1.99
C PHE A 22 3.69 4.99 2.75
N SER A 23 3.65 4.89 4.08
CA SER A 23 4.68 5.47 4.94
C SER A 23 5.65 4.38 5.35
N TYR A 24 6.94 4.64 5.14
CA TYR A 24 8.02 3.72 5.45
C TYR A 24 8.92 4.31 6.52
N GLU A 25 9.27 3.49 7.51
CA GLU A 25 10.37 3.76 8.42
C GLU A 25 11.67 3.26 7.78
N VAL A 26 12.56 4.18 7.44
CA VAL A 26 13.87 3.89 6.85
C VAL A 26 14.87 3.67 7.97
N THR A 27 15.43 2.46 7.97
CA THR A 27 16.47 1.97 8.89
C THR A 27 17.73 1.61 8.10
N GLU A 28 18.86 1.38 8.78
CA GLU A 28 20.11 0.95 8.13
C GLU A 28 19.99 -0.42 7.44
N ALA A 29 19.02 -1.25 7.86
CA ALA A 29 18.74 -2.56 7.26
C ALA A 29 17.78 -2.50 6.06
N GLY A 30 17.23 -1.32 5.74
CA GLY A 30 16.25 -1.11 4.68
C GLY A 30 15.01 -0.34 5.14
N ARG A 31 13.99 -0.33 4.29
CA ARG A 31 12.71 0.34 4.56
C ARG A 31 11.67 -0.68 5.05
N LYS A 32 10.96 -0.33 6.12
CA LYS A 32 9.85 -1.12 6.67
C LYS A 32 8.57 -0.31 6.57
N LEU A 33 7.48 -0.87 6.05
CA LEU A 33 6.21 -0.16 6.05
C LEU A 33 5.78 0.09 7.51
N SER A 34 5.54 1.37 7.82
CA SER A 34 5.05 1.84 9.11
C SER A 34 3.54 2.04 9.08
N ASP A 35 3.01 2.61 8.00
CA ASP A 35 1.58 2.93 7.87
C ASP A 35 1.08 2.88 6.42
N CYS A 36 -0.20 2.56 6.25
CA CYS A 36 -0.88 2.67 4.96
C CYS A 36 -2.32 3.15 5.10
N ASP A 37 -2.73 4.11 4.27
CA ASP A 37 -4.00 4.83 4.39
C ASP A 37 -5.24 4.03 3.94
N CYS A 38 -5.08 2.79 3.46
CA CYS A 38 -6.20 1.95 3.03
C CYS A 38 -6.22 0.60 3.76
N SER A 39 -7.43 0.11 4.03
CA SER A 39 -7.70 -1.23 4.56
C SER A 39 -7.43 -2.35 3.55
N PHE A 40 -6.29 -2.32 2.84
CA PHE A 40 -5.93 -3.26 1.79
C PHE A 40 -6.00 -4.72 2.25
N PHE A 41 -5.58 -4.99 3.49
CA PHE A 41 -5.60 -6.32 4.09
C PHE A 41 -7.01 -6.93 4.21
N HIS A 42 -8.05 -6.10 4.16
CA HIS A 42 -9.45 -6.51 4.25
C HIS A 42 -10.24 -6.30 2.95
N CYS A 43 -9.56 -5.97 1.85
CA CYS A 43 -10.24 -5.78 0.58
C CYS A 43 -10.71 -7.15 0.03
N PRO A 44 -11.98 -7.33 -0.37
CA PRO A 44 -12.43 -8.58 -0.98
C PRO A 44 -11.81 -8.81 -2.37
N PHE A 45 -11.15 -7.79 -2.93
CA PHE A 45 -10.48 -7.85 -4.22
C PHE A 45 -8.96 -7.91 -4.09
N THR A 46 -8.39 -8.25 -2.92
CA THR A 46 -6.93 -8.27 -2.70
C THR A 46 -6.16 -9.00 -3.80
N ASP A 47 -6.68 -10.12 -4.29
CA ASP A 47 -6.05 -10.88 -5.39
C ASP A 47 -5.96 -10.11 -6.72
N SER A 48 -6.83 -9.13 -6.94
CA SER A 48 -6.92 -8.34 -8.18
C SER A 48 -6.68 -6.84 -7.98
N CYS A 49 -6.44 -6.40 -6.74
CA CYS A 49 -6.23 -5.02 -6.38
C CYS A 49 -4.73 -4.73 -6.47
N VAL A 50 -4.32 -4.02 -7.52
CA VAL A 50 -2.92 -3.63 -7.74
C VAL A 50 -2.30 -2.92 -6.53
N ILE A 51 -3.10 -2.15 -5.78
CA ILE A 51 -2.61 -1.44 -4.60
C ILE A 51 -2.35 -2.41 -3.43
N ALA A 52 -3.20 -3.43 -3.27
CA ALA A 52 -3.01 -4.45 -2.24
C ALA A 52 -1.87 -5.42 -2.60
N GLN A 53 -1.69 -5.73 -3.89
CA GLN A 53 -0.54 -6.47 -4.39
C GLN A 53 0.77 -5.71 -4.13
N GLU A 54 0.78 -4.39 -4.41
CA GLU A 54 1.93 -3.53 -4.14
C GLU A 54 2.22 -3.47 -2.63
N ALA A 55 1.18 -3.27 -1.81
CA ALA A 55 1.32 -3.35 -0.35
C ALA A 55 1.89 -4.70 0.09
N THR A 56 1.41 -5.83 -0.46
CA THR A 56 1.92 -7.17 -0.12
C THR A 56 3.38 -7.35 -0.55
N ALA A 57 3.77 -6.82 -1.71
CA ALA A 57 5.16 -6.87 -2.19
C ALA A 57 6.11 -6.06 -1.30
N HIS A 58 5.67 -4.90 -0.80
CA HIS A 58 6.50 -4.03 0.07
C HIS A 58 6.38 -4.36 1.57
N CYS A 59 5.30 -5.03 2.00
CA CYS A 59 5.03 -5.41 3.39
C CYS A 59 5.33 -6.89 3.69
N GLY A 60 5.90 -7.61 2.73
CA GLY A 60 6.14 -9.05 2.81
C GLY A 60 6.75 -9.45 4.16
N LYS A 61 5.97 -10.18 4.95
CA LYS A 61 6.46 -11.02 6.05
C LYS A 61 7.48 -12.03 5.52
#